data_AF-A0A6I5CBB6-F1
#
_entry.id   AF-A0A6I5CBB6-F1
#
_cell.length_a   1.000
_cell.length_b   1.000
_cell.length_c   1.000
_cell.angle_alpha   90.00
_cell.angle_beta   90.00
_cell.angle_gamma   90.00
#
_symmetry.space_group_name_H-M   'P 1'
#
loop_
_entity.id
_entity.type
_entity.pdbx_description
1 polymer ?
#
loop_
_entity_poly.entity_id
_entity_poly.type
_entity_poly.pdbx_seq_one_letter_code
_entity_poly.pdbx_strand_id
1 'polypeptide(L)' 'RHTMVAMDEGSLFVMSISDGSLLGVHGSAECDMSVVAYHMALFVGRAGHVLTPELRSELRKSMEAEPAENTR' A
#
# COMPACT_ATOMS: atom_id res chain seq x y z
N ARG A 1 -12.33 5.13 2.49
CA ARG A 1 -11.99 6.55 2.23
C ARG A 1 -11.01 6.63 1.07
N HIS A 2 -11.22 7.54 0.13
CA HIS A 2 -10.31 7.82 -0.97
C HIS A 2 -10.12 9.34 -1.09
N THR A 3 -8.93 9.77 -1.49
CA THR A 3 -8.56 11.18 -1.70
C THR A 3 -7.81 11.30 -3.02
N MET A 4 -8.12 12.33 -3.81
CA MET A 4 -7.41 12.65 -5.04
C MET A 4 -6.70 13.99 -4.89
N VAL A 5 -5.46 14.07 -5.33
CA VAL A 5 -4.66 15.30 -5.37
C VAL A 5 -4.29 15.57 -6.83
N ALA A 6 -4.73 16.70 -7.37
CA ALA A 6 -4.31 17.16 -8.69
C ALA A 6 -2.89 17.76 -8.59
N MET A 7 -2.05 17.45 -9.58
CA MET A 7 -0.65 17.88 -9.67
C MET A 7 -0.38 18.43 -11.08
N ASP A 8 0.74 19.13 -11.26
CA ASP A 8 1.10 19.73 -12.56
C ASP A 8 1.20 18.70 -13.71
N GLU A 9 1.75 17.52 -13.44
CA GLU A 9 1.96 16.46 -14.45
C GLU A 9 1.04 15.24 -14.27
N GLY A 10 -0.03 15.37 -13.48
CA GLY A 10 -0.95 14.26 -13.27
C GLY A 10 -1.74 14.32 -11.98
N SER A 11 -1.95 13.18 -11.35
CA SER A 11 -2.75 13.07 -10.14
C SER A 11 -2.29 11.93 -9.22
N LEU A 12 -2.37 12.17 -7.92
CA LEU A 12 -2.14 11.17 -6.89
C LEU A 12 -3.46 10.73 -6.27
N PHE A 13 -3.72 9.42 -6.31
CA PHE A 13 -4.86 8.78 -5.68
C PHE A 13 -4.42 8.05 -4.43
N VAL A 14 -5.09 8.33 -3.32
CA VAL A 14 -4.83 7.68 -2.04
C VAL A 14 -6.07 6.93 -1.57
N MET A 15 -5.92 5.63 -1.27
CA MET A 15 -6.99 4.78 -0.76
C MET A 15 -6.58 4.09 0.55
N SER A 16 -7.49 4.02 1.52
CA SER A 16 -7.24 3.22 2.73
C SER A 16 -7.30 1.73 2.40
N ILE A 17 -6.29 0.98 2.84
CA ILE A 17 -6.27 -0.48 2.70
C ILE A 17 -6.83 -1.19 3.94
N SER A 18 -6.46 -0.71 5.12
CA SER A 18 -6.90 -1.22 6.42
C SER A 18 -6.66 -0.13 7.47
N ASP A 19 -6.77 -0.47 8.75
CA ASP A 19 -6.33 0.40 9.83
C ASP A 19 -4.82 0.63 9.73
N GLY A 20 -4.41 1.89 9.83
CA GLY A 20 -3.01 2.33 9.75
C GLY A 20 -2.28 2.24 8.39
N SER A 21 -2.88 1.70 7.31
CA SER A 21 -2.24 1.58 5.98
C SER A 21 -2.97 2.33 4.85
N LEU A 22 -2.19 2.90 3.92
CA LEU A 22 -2.65 3.63 2.74
C LEU A 22 -1.97 3.11 1.47
N LEU A 23 -2.71 3.10 0.35
CA LEU A 23 -2.23 2.88 -1.01
C LEU A 23 -2.21 4.20 -1.77
N GLY A 24 -1.04 4.59 -2.27
CA GLY A 24 -0.87 5.74 -3.16
C GLY A 24 -0.60 5.28 -4.60
N VAL A 25 -1.31 5.85 -5.57
CA VAL A 25 -1.07 5.63 -7.01
C VAL A 25 -0.94 6.97 -7.71
N HIS A 26 0.20 7.19 -8.35
CA HIS A 26 0.43 8.34 -9.22
C HIS A 26 0.08 7.96 -10.66
N GLY A 27 -0.82 8.71 -11.28
CA GLY A 27 -1.15 8.59 -12.70
C GLY A 27 -0.79 9.87 -13.45
N SER A 28 -0.38 9.73 -14.71
CA SER A 28 -0.12 10.88 -15.60
C SER A 28 -1.43 11.58 -15.99
N ALA A 29 -1.32 12.76 -16.60
CA ALA A 29 -2.47 13.56 -17.02
C ALA A 29 -3.39 12.84 -18.05
N GLU A 30 -2.85 11.92 -18.84
CA GLU A 30 -3.58 11.17 -19.88
C GLU A 30 -4.22 9.88 -19.36
N CYS A 31 -4.01 9.55 -18.08
CA CYS A 31 -4.44 8.30 -17.51
C CYS A 31 -5.96 8.30 -17.21
N ASP A 32 -6.64 7.19 -17.53
CA ASP A 32 -8.04 6.99 -17.15
C ASP A 32 -8.15 6.65 -15.66
N MET A 33 -8.55 7.66 -14.89
CA MET A 33 -8.69 7.54 -13.44
C MET A 33 -9.79 6.60 -12.99
N SER A 34 -10.79 6.32 -13.83
CA SER A 34 -11.84 5.34 -13.51
C SER A 34 -11.25 3.93 -13.51
N VAL A 35 -10.38 3.63 -14.48
CA VAL A 35 -9.69 2.35 -14.59
C VAL A 35 -8.69 2.18 -13.44
N VAL A 36 -7.95 3.23 -13.08
CA VAL A 36 -7.04 3.21 -11.94
C VAL A 36 -7.79 2.95 -10.64
N ALA A 37 -8.86 3.72 -10.38
CA ALA A 37 -9.66 3.56 -9.17
C ALA A 37 -10.27 2.16 -9.06
N TYR A 38 -10.75 1.60 -10.18
CA TYR A 38 -11.27 0.23 -10.24
C TYR A 38 -10.21 -0.82 -9.85
N HIS A 39 -9.02 -0.74 -10.45
CA HIS A 39 -7.93 -1.67 -10.13
C HIS A 39 -7.39 -1.47 -8.72
N MET A 40 -7.37 -0.23 -8.21
CA MET A 40 -7.05 0.04 -6.81
C MET A 40 -8.03 -0.67 -5.89
N ALA A 41 -9.34 -0.56 -6.13
CA ALA A 41 -10.34 -1.25 -5.31
C ALA A 41 -10.19 -2.78 -5.34
N LEU A 42 -9.94 -3.36 -6.52
CA LEU A 42 -9.64 -4.79 -6.65
C LEU A 42 -8.36 -5.19 -5.90
N PHE A 43 -7.32 -4.36 -5.99
CA PHE A 43 -6.06 -4.59 -5.31
C PHE A 43 -6.24 -4.57 -3.79
N VAL A 44 -6.93 -3.57 -3.25
CA VAL A 44 -7.25 -3.51 -1.82
C VAL A 44 -8.06 -4.72 -1.37
N GLY A 45 -9.08 -5.11 -2.15
CA GLY A 45 -9.91 -6.27 -1.83
C GLY A 45 -9.14 -7.60 -1.82
N ARG A 46 -8.10 -7.75 -2.66
CA ARG A 46 -7.36 -9.02 -2.81
C ARG A 46 -6.07 -9.06 -1.99
N ALA A 47 -5.28 -7.99 -2.02
CA ALA A 47 -3.96 -7.92 -1.40
C ALA A 47 -3.93 -7.05 -0.14
N GLY A 48 -5.03 -6.37 0.19
CA GLY A 48 -5.03 -5.42 1.31
C GLY A 48 -4.70 -6.03 2.67
N HIS A 49 -5.15 -7.26 2.90
CA HIS A 49 -4.93 -8.00 4.15
C HIS A 49 -3.46 -8.37 4.40
N VAL A 50 -2.60 -8.42 3.37
CA VAL A 50 -1.15 -8.69 3.53
C VAL A 50 -0.31 -7.41 3.59
N LEU A 51 -0.93 -6.25 3.39
CA LEU A 51 -0.28 -4.94 3.43
C LEU A 51 -0.62 -4.14 4.69
N THR A 52 -1.11 -4.83 5.72
CA THR A 52 -1.45 -4.21 7.00
C THR A 52 -0.19 -3.85 7.78
N PRO A 53 -0.21 -2.75 8.56
CA PRO A 53 0.93 -2.37 9.40
C PRO A 53 1.27 -3.46 10.42
N GLU A 54 0.25 -4.17 10.93
CA GLU A 54 0.41 -5.26 11.90
C GLU A 54 1.23 -6.40 11.30
N LEU A 55 0.88 -6.88 10.10
CA LEU A 55 1.61 -7.97 9.46
C LEU A 55 3.06 -7.56 9.12
N ARG A 56 3.28 -6.32 8.69
CA ARG A 56 4.62 -5.79 8.45
C ARG A 56 5.43 -5.68 9.74
N SER A 57 4.80 -5.31 10.85
CA SER A 57 5.44 -5.26 12.17
C SER A 57 5.83 -6.65 12.67
N GLU A 58 4.94 -7.64 12.55
CA GLU A 58 5.24 -9.02 12.94
C GLU A 58 6.34 -9.64 12.08
N LEU A 59 6.32 -9.42 10.76
CA LEU A 59 7.40 -9.85 9.87
C LEU A 59 8.74 -9.19 10.23
N ARG A 60 8.75 -7.87 10.45
CA ARG A 60 9.96 -7.17 10.87
C ARG A 60 10.50 -7.70 12.20
N LYS A 61 9.64 -7.94 13.19
CA LYS A 61 10.05 -8.56 14.46
C LYS A 61 10.66 -9.94 14.24
N SER A 62 10.09 -10.78 13.39
CA SER A 62 10.68 -12.10 13.09
C SER A 62 12.05 -12.02 12.42
N MET A 63 12.29 -11.00 11.57
CA MET A 63 13.60 -10.76 10.94
C MET A 63 14.62 -10.18 11.92
N GLU A 64 14.18 -9.32 12.85
CA GLU A 64 15.03 -8.74 13.91
C GLU A 64 15.31 -9.75 15.04
N ALA A 65 14.42 -10.73 15.25
CA ALA A 65 14.54 -11.81 16.22
C ALA A 65 15.47 -12.96 15.78
N GLU A 66 16.17 -12.81 14.66
CA GLU A 66 17.31 -13.63 14.27
C GLU A 66 18.67 -12.95 14.62
N PRO A 67 19.04 -12.74 15.91
CA PRO A 67 20.42 -12.53 16.28
C PRO A 67 21.09 -13.86 16.63
N ALA A 68 21.99 -14.30 15.76
CA ALA A 68 23.21 -15.05 16.08
C ALA A 68 23.12 -16.18 17.15
N GLU A 69 22.51 -17.32 16.80
CA GLU A 69 22.78 -18.58 17.50
C GLU A 69 23.29 -19.65 16.52
N ASN A 70 24.50 -19.43 15.99
CA ASN A 70 25.31 -20.49 15.41
C ASN A 70 26.81 -20.25 15.64
N THR A 71 27.20 -20.06 16.90
CA THR A 71 28.59 -20.22 17.36
C THR A 71 28.60 -20.75 18.80
N ARG A 72 28.35 -22.04 18.99
CA ARG A 72 28.92 -22.85 20.09
C ARG A 72 29.12 -24.28 19.64
#